data_AF-A0A3D5NAD8-F1
#
_entry.id   AF-A0A3D5NAD8-F1
#
_cell.length_a   1.000
_cell.length_b   1.000
_cell.length_c   1.000
_cell.angle_alpha   90.00
_cell.angle_beta   90.00
_cell.angle_gamma   90.00
#
_symmetry.space_group_name_H-M   'P 1'
#
loop_
_entity.id
_entity.type
_entity.pdbx_description
1 polymer ?
#
loop_
_entity_poly.entity_id
_entity_poly.type
_entity_poly.pdbx_seq_one_letter_code
_entity_poly.pdbx_strand_id
1 'polypeptide(L)'
;MNLFERYLTVWVAASIVVGIALGEMLPDLFQTIGNLTAYEINLPVTILIWLMIVPMLMKVDFKALHEVGKQWRGIGVTLGVNWLIKPFTMAALGWLFIGVLFRPLLPEAEIESYIAGLILLGAAPCTAMVFIWSNLTKGDANFTLSQVALNDTIMI
;
A
#
# COMPACT_ATOMS: atom_id res chain seq x y z
N MET A 1 -15.07 20.97 -3.13
CA MET A 1 -15.08 19.49 -3.17
C MET A 1 -15.95 19.07 -4.32
N ASN A 2 -15.36 18.48 -5.35
CA ASN A 2 -16.09 17.99 -6.50
C ASN A 2 -16.95 16.77 -6.08
N LEU A 3 -18.03 16.45 -6.81
CA LEU A 3 -18.91 15.31 -6.48
C LEU A 3 -18.12 13.99 -6.37
N PHE A 4 -17.09 13.84 -7.19
CA PHE A 4 -16.19 12.68 -7.17
C PHE A 4 -15.42 12.55 -5.86
N GLU A 5 -14.76 13.62 -5.39
CA GLU A 5 -13.99 13.62 -4.14
C GLU A 5 -14.87 13.33 -2.93
N ARG A 6 -16.11 13.84 -2.95
CA ARG A 6 -17.07 13.67 -1.85
C ARG A 6 -17.56 12.23 -1.71
N TYR A 7 -17.73 11.52 -2.84
CA TYR A 7 -18.23 10.14 -2.86
C TYR A 7 -17.12 9.11 -3.16
N LEU A 8 -15.85 9.47 -2.99
CA LEU A 8 -14.71 8.61 -3.32
C LEU A 8 -14.82 7.22 -2.67
N THR A 9 -15.21 7.15 -1.39
CA THR A 9 -15.40 5.87 -0.68
C THR A 9 -16.48 5.00 -1.32
N VAL A 10 -17.57 5.61 -1.79
CA VAL A 10 -18.66 4.89 -2.48
C VAL A 10 -18.19 4.38 -3.84
N TRP A 11 -17.46 5.21 -4.59
CA TRP A 11 -16.87 4.78 -5.86
C TRP A 11 -15.88 3.63 -5.69
N VAL A 12 -15.00 3.69 -4.68
CA VAL A 12 -14.07 2.60 -4.37
C VAL A 12 -14.83 1.32 -4.01
N ALA A 13 -15.83 1.39 -3.15
CA ALA A 13 -16.65 0.24 -2.79
C ALA A 13 -17.38 -0.35 -4.01
N ALA A 14 -17.95 0.50 -4.87
CA ALA A 14 -18.60 0.07 -6.11
C ALA A 14 -17.59 -0.59 -7.07
N SER A 15 -16.38 -0.05 -7.23
CA SER A 15 -15.33 -0.64 -8.05
C SER A 15 -14.89 -2.01 -7.53
N ILE A 16 -14.81 -2.21 -6.21
CA ILE A 16 -14.51 -3.51 -5.60
C ILE A 16 -15.61 -4.52 -5.93
N VAL A 17 -16.89 -4.16 -5.70
CA VAL A 17 -18.03 -5.05 -5.95
C VAL A 17 -18.12 -5.43 -7.43
N VAL A 18 -18.02 -4.44 -8.33
CA VAL A 18 -18.05 -4.66 -9.78
C VAL A 18 -16.85 -5.52 -10.21
N GLY A 19 -15.66 -5.28 -9.65
CA GLY A 19 -14.46 -6.07 -9.95
C GLY A 19 -14.62 -7.54 -9.55
N ILE A 20 -15.15 -7.82 -8.35
CA ILE A 20 -15.40 -9.19 -7.88
C ILE A 20 -16.46 -9.87 -8.76
N ALA A 21 -17.58 -9.20 -9.04
CA ALA A 21 -18.65 -9.76 -9.86
C ALA A 21 -18.17 -10.08 -11.28
N LEU A 22 -17.40 -9.18 -11.90
CA LEU A 22 -16.81 -9.43 -13.22
C LEU A 22 -15.78 -10.56 -13.19
N GLY A 23 -14.99 -10.67 -12.12
CA GLY A 23 -14.03 -11.76 -11.92
C GLY A 23 -14.69 -13.13 -11.81
N GLU A 24 -15.85 -13.20 -11.15
CA GLU A 24 -16.64 -14.43 -11.00
C GLU A 24 -17.40 -14.79 -12.28
N MET A 25 -17.94 -13.80 -13.00
CA MET A 25 -18.72 -14.02 -14.24
C MET A 25 -17.87 -14.32 -15.47
N LEU A 26 -16.63 -13.82 -15.54
CA LEU A 26 -15.73 -13.97 -16.68
C LEU A 26 -14.34 -14.49 -16.25
N PRO A 27 -14.26 -15.66 -15.56
CA PRO A 27 -13.02 -16.14 -14.97
C PRO A 27 -11.93 -16.39 -16.02
N ASP A 28 -12.28 -16.92 -17.19
CA ASP A 28 -11.33 -17.20 -18.28
C ASP A 28 -10.65 -15.92 -18.80
N LEU A 29 -11.39 -14.81 -18.86
CA LEU A 29 -10.89 -13.52 -19.31
C LEU A 29 -9.91 -12.92 -18.29
N PHE A 30 -10.26 -12.96 -17.00
CA PHE A 30 -9.39 -12.51 -15.92
C PHE A 30 -8.17 -13.41 -15.72
N GLN A 31 -8.30 -14.73 -15.91
CA GLN A 31 -7.15 -15.65 -15.91
C GLN A 31 -6.24 -15.40 -17.11
N THR A 32 -6.78 -15.13 -18.30
CA THR A 32 -5.96 -14.77 -19.47
C THR A 32 -5.19 -13.47 -19.22
N ILE A 33 -5.82 -12.47 -18.60
CA ILE A 33 -5.17 -11.22 -18.20
C ILE A 33 -4.16 -11.44 -17.06
N GLY A 34 -4.48 -12.32 -16.12
CA GLY A 34 -3.61 -12.76 -15.03
C GLY A 34 -2.34 -13.45 -15.53
N ASN A 35 -2.49 -14.28 -16.56
CA ASN A 35 -1.43 -15.05 -17.22
C ASN A 35 -0.66 -14.24 -18.28
N LEU A 36 -1.03 -12.98 -18.54
CA LEU A 36 -0.16 -12.02 -19.24
C LEU A 36 1.00 -11.62 -18.33
N THR A 37 1.85 -12.60 -18.04
CA THR A 37 3.08 -12.43 -17.26
C THR A 37 4.27 -12.45 -18.18
N ALA A 38 5.18 -11.49 -18.04
CA ALA A 38 6.52 -11.55 -18.58
C ALA A 38 7.50 -11.54 -17.41
N TYR A 39 8.46 -12.47 -17.36
CA TYR A 39 9.41 -12.62 -16.25
C TYR A 39 8.73 -12.77 -14.87
N GLU A 40 7.67 -13.57 -14.79
CA GLU A 40 6.87 -13.79 -13.56
C GLU A 40 6.13 -12.55 -13.03
N ILE A 41 6.13 -11.45 -13.79
CA ILE A 41 5.49 -10.19 -13.42
C ILE A 41 4.25 -9.97 -14.30
N ASN A 42 3.09 -9.71 -13.68
CA ASN A 42 1.85 -9.41 -14.40
C ASN A 42 1.96 -8.05 -15.11
N LEU A 43 1.95 -8.07 -16.45
CA LEU A 43 2.12 -6.89 -17.30
C LEU A 43 1.02 -5.83 -17.07
N PRO A 44 -0.28 -6.18 -17.11
CA PRO A 44 -1.36 -5.23 -16.81
C PRO A 44 -1.19 -4.50 -15.48
N VAL A 45 -0.94 -5.26 -14.41
CA VAL A 45 -0.75 -4.69 -13.06
C VAL A 45 0.47 -3.79 -13.03
N THR A 46 1.56 -4.18 -13.68
CA THR A 46 2.80 -3.38 -13.74
C THR A 46 2.58 -2.04 -14.41
N ILE A 47 1.87 -2.01 -15.54
CA ILE A 47 1.57 -0.77 -16.27
C ILE A 47 0.72 0.16 -15.39
N LEU A 48 -0.30 -0.37 -14.71
CA LEU A 48 -1.17 0.41 -13.84
C LEU A 48 -0.40 0.98 -12.63
N ILE A 49 0.45 0.18 -12.01
CA ILE A 49 1.31 0.63 -10.90
C ILE A 49 2.28 1.72 -11.38
N TRP A 50 2.92 1.55 -12.54
CA TRP A 50 3.81 2.58 -13.13
C TRP A 50 3.07 3.88 -13.42
N LEU A 51 1.87 3.80 -13.99
CA LEU A 51 1.01 4.96 -14.26
C LEU A 51 0.66 5.70 -12.96
N MET A 52 0.53 4.99 -11.83
CA MET A 52 0.28 5.57 -10.52
C MET A 52 1.56 6.19 -9.89
N ILE A 53 2.71 5.56 -10.06
CA ILE A 53 3.98 6.00 -9.45
C ILE A 53 4.56 7.24 -10.15
N VAL A 54 4.52 7.30 -11.48
CA VAL A 54 5.14 8.38 -12.26
C VAL A 54 4.67 9.79 -11.85
N PRO A 55 3.37 10.08 -11.71
CA PRO A 55 2.89 11.39 -11.29
C PRO A 55 3.37 11.78 -9.89
N MET A 56 3.60 10.80 -9.01
CA MET A 56 4.12 11.06 -7.67
C MET A 56 5.60 11.42 -7.72
N LEU A 57 6.41 10.64 -8.47
CA LEU A 57 7.84 10.92 -8.66
C LEU A 57 8.08 12.32 -9.26
N MET A 58 7.23 12.75 -10.18
CA MET A 58 7.30 14.08 -10.78
C MET A 58 7.04 15.23 -9.79
N LYS A 59 6.37 14.96 -8.67
CA LYS A 59 6.11 15.95 -7.62
C LYS A 59 7.26 16.05 -6.60
N VAL A 60 8.31 15.24 -6.78
CA VAL A 60 9.44 15.18 -5.85
C VAL A 60 10.44 16.29 -6.11
N ASP A 61 10.63 17.18 -5.14
CA ASP A 61 11.75 18.13 -5.13
C ASP A 61 12.95 17.53 -4.40
N PHE A 62 13.99 17.16 -5.15
CA PHE A 62 15.22 16.60 -4.58
C PHE A 62 16.01 17.60 -3.72
N LYS A 63 15.79 18.92 -3.84
CA LYS A 63 16.45 19.91 -2.99
C LYS A 63 15.91 19.91 -1.57
N ALA A 64 14.62 19.59 -1.40
CA ALA A 64 13.97 19.45 -0.11
C ALA A 64 14.52 18.28 0.72
N LEU A 65 15.07 17.24 0.07
CA LEU A 65 15.71 16.10 0.76
C LEU A 65 16.93 16.52 1.59
N HIS A 66 17.56 17.66 1.31
CA HIS A 66 18.66 18.13 2.14
C HIS A 66 18.17 18.59 3.53
N GLU A 67 16.89 18.93 3.67
CA GLU A 67 16.31 19.38 4.95
C GLU A 67 15.92 18.23 5.88
N VAL A 68 15.94 16.98 5.40
CA VAL A 68 15.67 15.73 6.17
C VAL A 68 16.44 15.73 7.50
N GLY A 69 17.72 16.12 7.48
CA GLY A 69 18.59 16.12 8.65
C GLY A 69 18.12 17.04 9.78
N LYS A 70 17.39 18.12 9.45
CA LYS A 70 16.87 19.07 10.45
C LYS A 70 15.77 18.44 11.33
N GLN A 71 15.07 17.43 10.82
CA GLN A 71 13.92 16.78 11.48
C GLN A 71 14.19 15.32 11.90
N TRP A 72 15.46 15.01 12.20
CA TRP A 72 15.94 13.69 12.64
C TRP A 72 15.11 13.03 13.76
N ARG A 73 14.59 13.79 14.73
CA ARG A 73 13.74 13.24 15.81
C ARG A 73 12.42 12.67 15.30
N GLY A 74 11.75 13.39 14.39
CA GLY A 74 10.47 12.95 13.81
C GLY A 74 10.64 11.72 12.91
N ILE A 75 11.74 11.70 12.15
CA ILE A 75 12.11 10.56 11.31
C ILE A 75 12.42 9.34 12.17
N GLY A 76 13.21 9.50 13.24
CA GLY A 76 13.55 8.41 14.15
C GLY A 76 12.32 7.77 14.79
N VAL A 77 11.35 8.57 15.24
CA VAL A 77 10.07 8.05 15.76
C VAL A 77 9.32 7.28 14.69
N THR A 78 9.23 7.83 13.48
CA THR A 78 8.51 7.16 12.37
C THR A 78 9.16 5.84 11.99
N LEU A 79 10.48 5.81 11.86
CA LEU A 79 11.21 4.58 11.52
C LEU A 79 11.05 3.54 12.62
N GLY A 80 11.16 3.95 13.89
CA GLY A 80 10.91 3.06 15.02
C GLY A 80 9.51 2.46 14.97
N VAL A 81 8.48 3.27 14.73
CA VAL A 81 7.11 2.77 14.59
C VAL A 81 6.96 1.86 13.37
N ASN A 82 7.51 2.24 12.21
CA ASN A 82 7.34 1.51 10.96
C ASN A 82 8.07 0.16 10.93
N TRP A 83 9.22 0.06 11.58
CA TRP A 83 10.06 -1.14 11.53
C TRP A 83 10.00 -1.98 12.81
N LEU A 84 9.80 -1.37 13.98
CA LEU A 84 9.74 -2.11 15.26
C LEU A 84 8.32 -2.39 15.74
N ILE A 85 7.34 -1.57 15.38
CA ILE A 85 5.98 -1.72 15.91
C ILE A 85 5.06 -2.31 14.84
N LYS A 86 5.03 -1.71 13.65
CA LYS A 86 4.07 -2.05 12.58
C LYS A 86 4.16 -3.53 12.15
N PRO A 87 5.33 -4.13 11.85
CA PRO A 87 5.41 -5.50 11.34
C PRO A 87 4.97 -6.52 12.39
N PHE A 88 5.39 -6.31 13.64
CA PHE A 88 5.05 -7.18 14.76
C PHE A 88 3.58 -7.07 15.15
N THR A 89 3.02 -5.85 15.10
CA THR A 89 1.59 -5.64 15.33
C THR A 89 0.78 -6.33 14.23
N MET A 90 1.19 -6.21 12.97
CA MET A 90 0.52 -6.89 11.85
C MET A 90 0.67 -8.41 11.91
N ALA A 91 1.82 -8.93 12.34
CA ALA A 91 2.01 -10.35 12.59
C ALA A 91 1.10 -10.86 13.73
N ALA A 92 1.01 -10.12 14.84
CA ALA A 92 0.16 -10.46 15.97
C ALA A 92 -1.33 -10.42 15.58
N LEU A 93 -1.76 -9.41 14.83
CA LEU A 93 -3.13 -9.30 14.31
C LEU A 93 -3.42 -10.39 13.29
N GLY A 94 -2.51 -10.67 12.36
CA GLY A 94 -2.63 -11.74 11.38
C GLY A 94 -2.77 -13.10 12.06
N TRP A 95 -1.93 -13.38 13.07
CA TRP A 95 -2.02 -14.60 13.86
C TRP A 95 -3.34 -14.70 14.64
N LEU A 96 -3.78 -13.63 15.30
CA LEU A 96 -5.03 -13.62 16.08
C LEU A 96 -6.26 -13.83 15.18
N PHE A 97 -6.34 -13.08 14.08
CA PHE A 97 -7.51 -13.12 13.21
C PHE A 97 -7.51 -14.33 12.29
N ILE A 98 -6.44 -14.57 11.53
CA ILE A 98 -6.38 -15.66 10.54
C ILE A 98 -6.05 -17.00 11.22
N GLY A 99 -5.13 -17.00 12.20
CA GLY A 99 -4.66 -18.21 12.86
C GLY A 99 -5.54 -18.74 13.99
N VAL A 100 -6.36 -17.89 14.63
CA VAL A 100 -7.22 -18.29 15.77
C VAL A 100 -8.71 -18.08 15.48
N LEU A 101 -9.15 -16.85 15.23
CA LEU A 101 -10.58 -16.50 15.12
C LEU A 101 -11.25 -17.04 13.84
N PHE A 102 -10.63 -16.82 12.68
CA PHE A 102 -11.17 -17.15 11.36
C PHE A 102 -10.62 -18.44 10.77
N ARG A 103 -9.76 -19.16 11.52
CA ARG A 103 -9.22 -20.45 11.11
C ARG A 103 -10.27 -21.44 10.57
N PRO A 104 -11.45 -21.65 11.21
CA PRO A 104 -12.44 -22.59 10.69
C PRO A 104 -13.18 -22.10 9.44
N LEU A 105 -13.05 -20.82 9.08
CA LEU A 105 -13.69 -20.21 7.90
C LEU A 105 -12.75 -20.08 6.71
N LEU A 106 -11.47 -20.47 6.86
CA LEU A 106 -10.42 -20.30 5.86
C LEU A 106 -9.82 -21.65 5.44
N PRO A 107 -9.39 -21.82 4.18
CA PRO A 107 -8.69 -23.02 3.73
C PRO A 107 -7.37 -23.20 4.50
N GLU A 108 -7.17 -24.36 5.14
CA GLU A 108 -6.00 -24.60 6.00
C GLU A 108 -4.66 -24.42 5.27
N ALA A 109 -4.61 -24.75 3.97
CA ALA A 109 -3.43 -24.64 3.14
C ALA A 109 -3.00 -23.19 2.84
N GLU A 110 -3.90 -22.21 2.98
CA GLU A 110 -3.66 -20.80 2.63
C GLU A 110 -3.49 -19.89 3.86
N ILE A 111 -3.66 -20.43 5.07
CA ILE A 111 -3.54 -19.63 6.30
C ILE A 111 -2.15 -19.00 6.42
N GLU A 112 -1.09 -19.77 6.15
CA GLU A 112 0.28 -19.26 6.21
C GLU A 112 0.55 -18.20 5.14
N SER A 113 0.04 -18.39 3.91
CA SER A 113 0.20 -17.41 2.82
C SER A 113 -0.58 -16.12 3.10
N TYR A 114 -1.77 -16.20 3.70
CA TYR A 114 -2.53 -15.02 4.13
C TYR A 114 -1.84 -14.27 5.27
N ILE A 115 -1.29 -14.96 6.27
CA ILE A 115 -0.52 -14.31 7.34
C ILE A 115 0.73 -13.64 6.76
N ALA A 116 1.47 -14.33 5.89
CA ALA A 116 2.62 -13.75 5.20
C ALA A 116 2.22 -12.50 4.38
N GLY A 117 1.13 -12.58 3.63
CA GLY A 117 0.59 -11.44 2.87
C GLY A 117 0.22 -10.25 3.75
N LEU A 118 -0.40 -10.47 4.92
CA LEU A 118 -0.72 -9.41 5.88
C LEU A 118 0.53 -8.76 6.48
N ILE A 119 1.58 -9.54 6.76
CA ILE A 119 2.85 -9.02 7.24
C ILE A 119 3.53 -8.19 6.15
N LEU A 120 3.54 -8.67 4.91
CA LEU A 120 4.11 -7.94 3.76
C LEU A 120 3.37 -6.63 3.48
N LEU A 121 2.03 -6.64 3.51
CA LEU A 121 1.20 -5.42 3.43
C LEU A 121 1.48 -4.47 4.59
N GLY A 122 1.74 -5.02 5.78
CA GLY A 122 2.14 -4.27 6.96
C GLY A 122 3.51 -3.61 6.82
N ALA A 123 4.50 -4.29 6.26
CA ALA A 123 5.84 -3.76 6.04
C ALA A 123 5.89 -2.72 4.92
N ALA A 124 5.02 -2.85 3.91
CA ALA A 124 5.01 -1.96 2.76
C ALA A 124 4.78 -0.48 3.16
N PRO A 125 5.65 0.45 2.72
CA PRO A 125 5.44 1.89 2.87
C PRO A 125 4.34 2.35 1.91
N CYS A 126 3.37 3.11 2.43
CA CYS A 126 2.34 3.73 1.60
C CYS A 126 2.72 5.17 1.30
N THR A 127 3.20 5.43 0.09
CA THR A 127 3.75 6.74 -0.31
C THR A 127 2.64 7.72 -0.72
N ALA A 128 1.67 7.26 -1.51
CA ALA A 128 0.59 8.10 -2.04
C ALA A 128 -0.36 8.62 -0.96
N MET A 129 -0.82 7.75 -0.07
CA MET A 129 -1.85 8.10 0.92
C MET A 129 -1.31 9.09 1.96
N VAL A 130 -0.07 8.91 2.39
CA VAL A 130 0.57 9.81 3.35
C VAL A 130 0.70 11.22 2.78
N PHE A 131 0.95 11.36 1.47
CA PHE A 131 0.99 12.66 0.81
C PHE A 131 -0.38 13.35 0.78
N ILE A 132 -1.45 12.60 0.52
CA ILE A 132 -2.83 13.12 0.56
C ILE A 132 -3.18 13.55 1.99
N TRP A 133 -2.89 12.73 3.00
CA TRP A 133 -3.13 13.09 4.40
C TRP A 133 -2.36 14.33 4.81
N SER A 134 -1.08 14.42 4.46
CA SER A 134 -0.26 15.60 4.73
C SER A 134 -0.87 16.84 4.10
N ASN A 135 -1.28 16.78 2.84
CA ASN A 135 -1.95 17.89 2.17
C ASN A 135 -3.28 18.28 2.87
N LEU A 136 -4.08 17.30 3.30
CA LEU A 136 -5.33 17.53 4.04
C LEU A 136 -5.10 18.18 5.41
N THR A 137 -4.02 17.80 6.10
CA THR A 137 -3.66 18.36 7.42
C THR A 137 -2.86 19.66 7.31
N LYS A 138 -2.66 20.22 6.11
CA LYS A 138 -1.75 21.36 5.84
C LYS A 138 -0.33 21.11 6.36
N GLY A 139 0.11 19.86 6.27
CA GLY A 139 1.45 19.41 6.61
C GLY A 139 2.48 19.88 5.58
N ASP A 140 3.74 19.73 5.96
CA ASP A 140 4.85 20.03 5.07
C ASP A 140 5.06 18.87 4.08
N ALA A 141 4.77 19.14 2.81
CA ALA A 141 4.91 18.17 1.72
C ALA A 141 6.36 17.72 1.53
N ASN A 142 7.34 18.60 1.75
CA ASN A 142 8.76 18.32 1.62
C ASN A 142 9.25 17.39 2.74
N PHE A 143 8.78 17.62 3.97
CA PHE A 143 9.05 16.70 5.09
C PHE A 143 8.42 15.33 4.87
N THR A 144 7.18 15.29 4.40
CA THR A 144 6.45 14.05 4.14
C THR A 144 7.16 13.21 3.08
N LEU A 145 7.60 13.87 2.02
CA LEU A 145 8.34 13.25 0.93
C LEU A 145 9.69 12.70 1.39
N SER A 146 10.40 13.49 2.20
CA SER A 146 11.66 13.13 2.83
C SER A 146 11.54 11.87 3.69
N GLN A 147 10.48 11.80 4.49
CA GLN A 147 10.15 10.65 5.34
C GLN A 147 9.82 9.40 4.52
N VAL A 148 9.07 9.56 3.43
CA VAL A 148 8.72 8.47 2.50
C VAL A 148 9.97 7.94 1.78
N ALA A 149 10.77 8.82 1.16
CA ALA A 149 11.98 8.44 0.43
C ALA A 149 13.00 7.72 1.33
N LEU A 150 13.16 8.18 2.56
CA LEU A 150 14.05 7.55 3.53
C LEU A 150 13.53 6.17 3.96
N ASN A 151 12.22 6.01 4.15
CA ASN A 151 11.62 4.72 4.47
C ASN A 151 11.76 3.71 3.31
N ASP A 152 11.51 4.16 2.07
CA ASP A 152 11.69 3.34 0.87
C ASP A 152 13.16 2.92 0.68
N THR A 153 14.11 3.81 1.01
CA THR A 153 15.55 3.52 0.93
C THR A 153 16.00 2.50 1.98
N ILE A 154 15.38 2.47 3.16
CA ILE A 154 15.68 1.46 4.20
C ILE A 154 15.09 0.09 3.83
N MET A 155 14.02 0.08 3.04
CA MET A 155 13.36 -1.15 2.61
C MET A 155 14.14 -1.91 1.53
N ILE A 156 14.92 -1.20 0.69
CA ILE A 156 15.81 -1.78 -0.34
C ILE A 156 17.13 -2.23 0.30
#